data_AF-A0A1F1QER8-F1
#
_entry.id   AF-A0A1F1QER8-F1
#
_cell.length_a   1.000
_cell.length_b   1.000
_cell.length_c   1.000
_cell.angle_alpha   90.00
_cell.angle_beta   90.00
_cell.angle_gamma   90.00
#
_symmetry.space_group_name_H-M   'P 1'
#
loop_
_entity.id
_entity.type
_entity.pdbx_description
1 polymer ?
#
loop_
_entity_poly.entity_id
_entity_poly.type
_entity_poly.pdbx_seq_one_letter_code
_entity_poly.pdbx_strand_id
1 'polypeptide(L)' 'MLKIVPDPPIPSESLTTLEEILIQISEYLVCALTVSQHSVQLHAKPPGQVLALAAMHEIERAHALAEMALSRVQAQH' A
#
# COMPACT_ATOMS: atom_id res chain seq x y z
N MET A 1 -24.96 18.07 -41.61
CA MET A 1 -23.53 18.24 -41.27
C MET A 1 -23.32 17.67 -39.88
N LEU A 2 -22.75 16.48 -39.77
CA LEU A 2 -22.39 15.88 -38.48
C LEU A 2 -21.07 16.54 -38.07
N LYS A 3 -21.10 17.40 -37.04
CA LYS A 3 -19.87 17.89 -36.43
C LYS A 3 -19.15 16.66 -35.87
N ILE A 4 -17.92 16.43 -36.29
CA ILE A 4 -17.07 15.40 -35.67
C ILE A 4 -16.88 15.85 -34.23
N VAL A 5 -17.63 15.22 -33.32
CA VAL A 5 -17.44 15.41 -31.89
C VAL A 5 -16.27 14.50 -31.52
N PRO A 6 -15.21 15.01 -30.89
CA PRO A 6 -14.17 14.16 -30.34
C PRO A 6 -14.82 13.14 -29.41
N ASP A 7 -14.46 11.86 -29.54
CA ASP A 7 -14.91 10.86 -28.59
C ASP A 7 -14.62 11.33 -27.16
N PRO A 8 -15.53 11.11 -26.20
CA PRO A 8 -15.30 11.51 -24.82
C PRO A 8 -13.97 10.89 -24.35
N PRO A 9 -13.15 11.64 -23.60
CA PRO A 9 -11.92 11.09 -23.05
C PRO A 9 -12.29 9.80 -22.32
N ILE A 10 -11.65 8.70 -22.72
CA ILE A 10 -11.80 7.41 -22.05
C ILE A 10 -11.52 7.71 -20.57
N PRO A 11 -12.47 7.46 -19.64
CA PRO A 11 -12.24 7.79 -18.25
C PRO A 11 -10.97 7.08 -17.81
N SER A 12 -9.98 7.89 -17.44
CA SER A 12 -8.71 7.48 -16.86
C SER A 12 -8.87 6.77 -15.50
N GLU A 13 -10.11 6.43 -15.11
CA GLU A 13 -10.45 5.55 -14.00
C GLU A 13 -9.95 4.11 -14.19
N SER A 14 -9.40 3.74 -15.35
CA SER A 14 -9.18 2.34 -15.73
C SER A 14 -7.73 1.87 -15.86
N LEU A 15 -6.73 2.66 -15.47
CA LEU A 15 -5.34 2.19 -15.40
C LEU A 15 -4.65 2.77 -14.16
N THR A 16 -5.05 2.32 -12.97
CA THR A 16 -4.20 2.45 -11.79
C THR A 16 -2.87 1.78 -12.13
N THR A 17 -1.79 2.55 -12.20
CA THR A 17 -0.50 1.98 -12.60
C THR A 17 0.00 1.05 -11.49
N LEU A 18 0.83 0.07 -11.84
CA LEU A 18 1.46 -0.77 -10.82
C LEU A 18 2.25 0.08 -9.81
N GLU A 19 2.86 1.18 -10.27
CA GLU A 19 3.54 2.15 -9.41
C GLU A 19 2.58 2.79 -8.40
N GLU A 20 1.44 3.33 -8.85
CA GLU A 20 0.42 3.92 -7.97
C GLU A 20 -0.12 2.91 -6.95
N ILE A 21 -0.36 1.66 -7.38
CA ILE A 21 -0.79 0.58 -6.47
C ILE A 21 0.28 0.30 -5.42
N LEU A 22 1.56 0.23 -5.80
CA LEU A 22 2.66 -0.04 -4.86
C LEU A 22 2.84 1.12 -3.86
N ILE A 23 2.73 2.37 -4.31
CA ILE A 23 2.74 3.54 -3.43
C ILE A 23 1.59 3.45 -2.41
N GLN A 24 0.37 3.17 -2.88
CA GLN A 24 -0.79 3.04 -2.01
C GLN A 24 -0.63 1.87 -1.02
N ILE A 25 -0.07 0.74 -1.45
CA ILE A 25 0.24 -0.39 -0.56
C ILE A 25 1.22 0.03 0.53
N SER A 26 2.30 0.74 0.20
CA SER A 26 3.26 1.25 1.19
C SER A 26 2.57 2.17 2.22
N GLU A 27 1.71 3.09 1.78
CA GLU A 27 0.92 3.96 2.67
C GLU A 27 0.02 3.18 3.63
N TYR A 28 -0.69 2.17 3.13
CA TYR A 28 -1.53 1.31 3.97
C TYR A 28 -0.71 0.47 4.95
N LEU A 29 0.48 0.01 4.57
CA LEU A 29 1.37 -0.74 5.45
C LEU A 29 1.93 0.13 6.58
N VAL A 30 2.25 1.40 6.33
CA VAL A 30 2.63 2.37 7.38
C VAL A 30 1.47 2.60 8.36
N CYS A 31 0.25 2.74 7.83
CA CYS A 31 -0.95 2.86 8.66
C CYS A 31 -1.15 1.60 9.53
N ALA A 32 -1.02 0.41 8.93
CA ALA A 32 -1.14 -0.87 9.64
C ALA A 32 -0.09 -1.00 10.75
N LEU A 33 1.16 -0.63 10.47
CA LEU A 33 2.24 -0.67 11.46
C LEU A 33 1.93 0.22 12.66
N THR A 34 1.45 1.44 12.40
CA THR A 34 1.06 2.40 13.45
C THR A 34 -0.08 1.85 14.32
N VAL A 35 -1.09 1.23 13.69
CA VAL A 35 -2.20 0.59 14.42
C VAL A 35 -1.70 -0.58 15.26
N SER A 36 -0.80 -1.41 14.73
CA SER A 36 -0.20 -2.52 15.48
C SER A 36 0.65 -2.04 16.66
N GLN A 37 1.43 -0.97 16.49
CA GLN A 37 2.19 -0.33 17.57
C GLN A 37 1.28 0.18 18.69
N HIS A 38 0.19 0.87 18.35
CA HIS A 38 -0.82 1.29 19.33
C HIS A 38 -1.52 0.10 19.99
N SER A 39 -1.76 -1.00 19.27
CA SER A 39 -2.39 -2.19 19.83
C SER A 39 -1.56 -2.83 20.96
N VAL A 40 -0.23 -2.77 20.87
CA VAL A 40 0.69 -3.23 21.93
C VAL A 40 0.48 -2.42 23.21
N GLN A 41 0.27 -1.10 23.09
CA GLN A 41 0.05 -0.23 24.25
C GLN A 41 -1.31 -0.49 24.92
N LEU A 42 -2.32 -0.92 24.15
CA LEU A 42 -3.66 -1.21 24.65
C LEU A 42 -3.78 -2.63 25.25
N HIS A 43 -3.09 -3.61 24.68
CA HIS A 43 -3.13 -5.00 25.12
C HIS A 43 -1.91 -5.36 25.99
N ALA A 44 -1.91 -4.91 27.24
CA ALA A 44 -0.86 -5.20 28.22
C ALA A 44 -0.74 -6.67 28.65
N LYS A 45 -1.50 -7.60 28.05
CA LYS A 45 -1.44 -9.04 28.37
C LYS A 45 -0.46 -9.76 27.44
N PRO A 46 0.38 -10.67 27.96
CA PRO A 46 1.49 -11.28 27.21
C PRO A 46 1.13 -11.91 25.85
N PRO A 47 0.06 -12.72 25.70
CA PRO A 47 -0.22 -13.37 24.42
C PRO A 47 -0.68 -12.38 23.32
N GLY A 48 -1.43 -11.34 23.69
CA GLY A 48 -1.84 -10.29 22.73
C GLY A 48 -0.66 -9.46 22.26
N GLN A 49 0.29 -9.17 23.16
CA GLN A 49 1.51 -8.45 22.84
C GLN A 49 2.42 -9.23 21.88
N VAL A 50 2.58 -10.54 22.07
CA VAL A 50 3.37 -11.38 21.16
C VAL A 50 2.78 -11.39 19.75
N LEU A 51 1.45 -11.52 19.63
CA LEU A 51 0.78 -11.49 18.32
C LEU A 51 0.92 -10.12 17.64
N ALA A 52 0.81 -9.03 18.39
CA ALA A 52 0.98 -7.69 17.85
C ALA A 52 2.42 -7.42 17.39
N LEU A 53 3.43 -7.86 18.15
CA LEU A 53 4.83 -7.77 17.75
C LEU A 53 5.14 -8.62 16.50
N ALA A 54 4.57 -9.83 16.41
CA ALA A 54 4.69 -10.66 15.21
C ALA A 54 4.03 -9.98 14.00
N ALA A 55 2.85 -9.40 14.16
CA ALA A 55 2.18 -8.65 13.10
C ALA A 55 3.02 -7.44 12.64
N MET A 56 3.63 -6.69 13.56
CA MET A 56 4.54 -5.58 13.23
C MET A 56 5.70 -6.06 12.35
N HIS A 57 6.33 -7.18 12.71
CA HIS A 57 7.43 -7.75 11.92
C HIS A 57 7.01 -8.12 10.49
N GLU A 58 5.84 -8.77 10.33
CA GLU A 58 5.32 -9.13 9.01
C GLU A 58 4.97 -7.89 8.18
N ILE A 59 4.40 -6.85 8.80
CA ILE A 59 4.07 -5.58 8.13
C ILE A 59 5.34 -4.87 7.64
N GLU A 60 6.38 -4.78 8.48
CA GLU A 60 7.68 -4.21 8.09
C GLU A 60 8.30 -4.95 6.91
N ARG A 61 8.21 -6.29 6.93
CA ARG A 61 8.73 -7.12 5.85
C ARG A 61 7.93 -6.93 4.55
N ALA A 62 6.61 -6.85 4.64
CA ALA A 62 5.76 -6.53 3.50
C ALA A 62 6.08 -5.15 2.92
N HIS A 63 6.32 -4.15 3.78
CA HIS A 63 6.69 -2.79 3.34
C HIS A 63 8.02 -2.81 2.60
N ALA A 64 9.04 -3.50 3.12
CA ALA A 64 10.33 -3.63 2.43
C ALA A 64 10.21 -4.32 1.04
N LEU A 65 9.30 -5.31 0.91
CA LEU A 65 9.01 -5.93 -0.38
C LEU A 65 8.29 -4.97 -1.35
N ALA A 66 7.37 -4.15 -0.84
CA ALA A 66 6.67 -3.14 -1.64
C ALA A 66 7.64 -2.07 -2.16
N GLU A 67 8.53 -1.55 -1.31
CA GLU A 67 9.58 -0.59 -1.71
C GLU A 67 10.54 -1.19 -2.75
N MET A 68 10.94 -2.46 -2.57
CA MET A 68 11.75 -3.15 -3.57
C MET A 68 11.00 -3.33 -4.89
N ALA A 69 9.71 -3.70 -4.86
CA ALA A 69 8.90 -3.80 -6.07
C ALA A 69 8.79 -2.44 -6.77
N LEU A 70 8.56 -1.37 -6.02
CA LEU A 70 8.45 0.00 -6.52
C LEU A 70 9.76 0.42 -7.22
N SER A 71 10.91 0.16 -6.58
CA SER A 71 12.22 0.46 -7.19
C SER A 71 12.45 -0.26 -8.53
N ARG A 72 11.92 -1.48 -8.68
CA ARG A 72 12.04 -2.25 -9.93
C ARG A 72 11.12 -1.70 -11.03
N VAL A 73 9.91 -1.27 -10.67
CA VAL A 73 8.98 -0.62 -11.60
C VAL A 73 9.56 0.70 -12.10
N GLN A 74 10.13 1.50 -11.20
CA GLN A 74 10.74 2.78 -11.55
C GLN A 74 12.01 2.63 -12.41
N ALA A 75 12.80 1.56 -12.20
CA ALA A 75 13.98 1.28 -13.03
C ALA A 75 13.67 0.85 -14.48
N GLN A 76 12.41 0.52 -14.79
CA GLN A 76 11.96 0.12 -16.13
C GLN A 76 11.41 1.29 -16.97
N HIS A 77 11.27 2.48 -16.38
CA HIS A 77 10.86 3.71 -17.04
C HIS A 77 12.09 4.56 -17.40
#